data_AF-A0A923EFK3-F1
#
_entry.id   AF-A0A923EFK3-F1
#
_cell.length_a   1.000
_cell.length_b   1.000
_cell.length_c   1.000
_cell.angle_alpha   90.00
_cell.angle_beta   90.00
_cell.angle_gamma   90.00
#
_symmetry.space_group_name_H-M   'P 1'
#
loop_
_entity.id
_entity.type
_entity.pdbx_description
1 polymer ?
#
loop_
_entity_poly.entity_id
_entity_poly.type
_entity_poly.pdbx_seq_one_letter_code
_entity_poly.pdbx_strand_id
1 'polypeptide(L)'
;MKRPVRTTLVYGLISALAVMPAAWLFAGPIGWPMAFKLALWMDLFFYTVLLARWGGKSLIAIVFPMALLLGTALWPGVYSGFFFLGLGVFSWIRSGICFSGTPVRAVAAEIITVAGGAGLVALLGPGSTVTWSIGIWLFFLVQALYFFIVPATDPSDTVRTVEDSFELAHREAQRVLDEGMAG
;
A
#
# COMPACT_ATOMS: atom_id res chain seq x y z
N MET A 1 8.61 4.28 13.31
CA MET A 1 9.15 3.85 11.99
C MET A 1 9.28 2.32 11.79
N LYS A 2 9.59 1.47 12.79
CA LYS A 2 9.86 0.02 12.56
C LYS A 2 8.63 -0.89 12.32
N ARG A 3 7.41 -0.47 12.71
CA ARG A 3 6.22 -1.33 12.75
C ARG A 3 5.63 -1.65 11.35
N PRO A 4 5.43 -0.69 10.42
CA PRO A 4 4.86 -0.96 9.10
C PRO A 4 5.75 -1.85 8.20
N VAL A 5 7.07 -1.64 8.27
CA VAL A 5 8.07 -2.45 7.55
C VAL A 5 8.03 -3.90 8.02
N ARG A 6 8.11 -4.13 9.35
CA ARG A 6 8.05 -5.49 9.91
C ARG A 6 6.74 -6.20 9.56
N THR A 7 5.61 -5.50 9.65
CA THR A 7 4.32 -6.11 9.32
C THR A 7 4.18 -6.39 7.83
N THR A 8 4.70 -5.54 6.93
CA THR A 8 4.71 -5.83 5.49
C THR A 8 5.55 -7.06 5.16
N LEU A 9 6.72 -7.22 5.81
CA LEU A 9 7.56 -8.40 5.63
C LEU A 9 6.90 -9.69 6.14
N VAL A 10 6.31 -9.64 7.34
CA VAL A 10 5.59 -10.79 7.91
C VAL A 10 4.37 -11.13 7.06
N TYR A 11 3.61 -10.12 6.63
CA TYR A 11 2.47 -10.30 5.74
C TYR A 11 2.89 -10.92 4.41
N GLY A 12 3.96 -10.41 3.78
CA GLY A 12 4.49 -10.95 2.53
C GLY A 12 4.97 -12.40 2.63
N LEU A 13 5.51 -12.81 3.79
CA LEU A 13 5.87 -14.21 4.02
C LEU A 13 4.62 -15.09 4.14
N ILE A 14 3.60 -14.63 4.89
CA ILE A 14 2.35 -15.36 5.04
C ILE A 14 1.62 -15.47 3.69
N SER A 15 1.55 -14.39 2.92
CA SER A 15 0.89 -14.39 1.61
C SER A 15 1.57 -15.33 0.62
N ALA A 16 2.91 -15.31 0.56
CA ALA A 16 3.68 -16.21 -0.29
C ALA A 16 3.41 -17.70 0.01
N LEU A 17 3.14 -18.04 1.28
CA LEU A 17 2.79 -19.39 1.70
C LEU A 17 1.30 -19.70 1.52
N ALA A 18 0.42 -18.71 1.63
CA ALA A 18 -1.04 -18.92 1.67
C ALA A 18 -1.72 -18.84 0.29
N VAL A 19 -1.23 -17.99 -0.62
CA VAL A 19 -1.90 -17.75 -1.92
C VAL A 19 -1.95 -19.00 -2.78
N MET A 20 -0.89 -19.80 -2.82
CA MET A 20 -0.84 -21.02 -3.63
C MET A 20 -1.79 -22.12 -3.11
N PRO A 21 -1.77 -22.49 -1.80
CA PRO A 21 -2.76 -23.41 -1.25
C PRO A 21 -4.20 -22.92 -1.41
N ALA A 22 -4.45 -21.61 -1.22
CA ALA A 22 -5.78 -21.05 -1.41
C ALA A 22 -6.24 -21.18 -2.87
N ALA A 23 -5.40 -20.82 -3.84
CA ALA A 23 -5.70 -20.97 -5.25
C ALA A 23 -5.99 -22.44 -5.61
N TRP A 24 -5.23 -23.39 -5.05
CA TRP A 24 -5.44 -24.82 -5.28
C TRP A 24 -6.76 -25.32 -4.69
N LEU A 25 -7.11 -24.90 -3.47
CA LEU A 25 -8.37 -25.27 -2.81
C LEU A 25 -9.60 -24.82 -3.62
N PHE A 26 -9.54 -23.63 -4.22
CA PHE A 26 -10.64 -23.07 -5.01
C PHE A 26 -10.56 -23.42 -6.50
N ALA A 27 -9.46 -24.02 -6.99
CA ALA A 27 -9.28 -24.30 -8.42
C ALA A 27 -10.31 -25.29 -8.99
N GLY A 28 -10.79 -26.24 -8.18
CA GLY A 28 -11.79 -27.22 -8.60
C GLY A 28 -13.11 -26.58 -9.07
N PRO A 29 -13.84 -25.83 -8.23
CA PRO A 29 -15.16 -25.31 -8.57
C PRO A 29 -15.17 -24.14 -9.58
N ILE A 30 -14.13 -23.30 -9.61
CA ILE A 30 -14.12 -22.05 -10.42
C ILE A 30 -13.02 -21.99 -11.48
N GLY A 31 -12.18 -23.01 -11.57
CA GLY A 31 -11.04 -23.07 -12.50
C GLY A 31 -9.79 -22.37 -11.98
N TRP A 32 -8.63 -22.91 -12.33
CA TRP A 32 -7.31 -22.44 -11.89
C TRP A 32 -7.07 -20.94 -12.12
N PRO A 33 -7.34 -20.37 -13.31
CA PRO A 33 -7.10 -18.95 -13.57
C PRO A 33 -7.87 -18.00 -12.67
N MET A 34 -9.13 -18.35 -12.39
CA MET A 34 -10.05 -17.55 -11.62
C MET A 34 -9.73 -17.65 -10.13
N ALA A 35 -9.48 -18.87 -9.65
CA ALA A 35 -9.07 -19.12 -8.27
C ALA A 35 -7.78 -18.37 -7.93
N PHE A 36 -6.80 -18.37 -8.82
CA PHE A 36 -5.55 -17.65 -8.61
C PHE A 36 -5.75 -16.13 -8.57
N LYS A 37 -6.49 -15.56 -9.53
CA LYS A 37 -6.81 -14.11 -9.54
C LYS A 37 -7.57 -13.69 -8.28
N LEU A 38 -8.53 -14.50 -7.82
CA LEU A 38 -9.28 -14.22 -6.59
C LEU A 38 -8.42 -14.35 -5.34
N ALA A 39 -7.51 -15.33 -5.27
CA ALA A 39 -6.57 -15.46 -4.17
C ALA A 39 -5.65 -14.23 -4.07
N LEU A 40 -5.12 -13.75 -5.19
CA LEU A 40 -4.34 -12.51 -5.24
C LEU A 40 -5.17 -11.28 -4.88
N TRP A 41 -6.40 -11.20 -5.37
CA TRP A 41 -7.31 -10.10 -5.03
C TRP A 41 -7.58 -10.03 -3.52
N MET A 42 -7.88 -11.17 -2.90
CA MET A 42 -8.08 -11.28 -1.45
C MET A 42 -6.83 -10.85 -0.68
N ASP A 43 -5.66 -11.28 -1.13
CA ASP A 43 -4.38 -10.90 -0.52
C ASP A 43 -4.14 -9.38 -0.58
N LEU A 44 -4.35 -8.77 -1.75
CA LEU A 44 -4.26 -7.31 -1.91
C LEU A 44 -5.31 -6.58 -1.06
N PHE A 45 -6.51 -7.12 -0.94
CA PHE A 45 -7.57 -6.53 -0.12
C PHE A 45 -7.16 -6.45 1.35
N PHE A 46 -6.68 -7.54 1.95
CA PHE A 46 -6.22 -7.52 3.33
C PHE A 46 -5.03 -6.58 3.54
N TYR A 47 -4.09 -6.56 2.59
CA TYR A 47 -2.95 -5.66 2.67
C TYR A 47 -3.34 -4.18 2.54
N THR A 48 -4.29 -3.83 1.66
CA THR A 48 -4.77 -2.45 1.51
C THR A 48 -5.56 -1.97 2.73
N VAL A 49 -6.29 -2.86 3.40
CA VAL A 49 -6.91 -2.56 4.71
C VAL A 49 -5.84 -2.22 5.77
N LEU A 50 -4.74 -2.98 5.82
CA LEU A 50 -3.60 -2.66 6.69
C LEU A 50 -2.99 -1.30 6.35
N LEU A 51 -2.85 -0.99 5.06
CA LEU A 51 -2.33 0.30 4.59
C LEU A 51 -3.22 1.48 4.99
N ALA A 52 -4.55 1.40 4.80
CA ALA A 52 -5.44 2.47 5.23
C ALA A 52 -5.42 2.68 6.75
N ARG A 53 -5.31 1.58 7.51
CA ARG A 53 -5.19 1.66 8.96
C ARG A 53 -3.90 2.38 9.38
N TRP A 54 -2.80 2.20 8.64
CA TRP A 54 -1.56 2.94 8.90
C TRP A 54 -1.61 4.39 8.41
N GLY A 55 -2.30 4.67 7.30
CA GLY A 55 -2.50 6.01 6.78
C GLY A 55 -3.58 6.82 7.51
N GLY A 56 -4.30 6.22 8.47
CA GLY A 56 -5.40 6.87 9.19
C GLY A 56 -6.59 7.24 8.31
N LYS A 57 -6.78 6.56 7.17
CA LYS A 57 -7.82 6.87 6.18
C LYS A 57 -9.03 5.95 6.32
N SER A 58 -10.17 6.42 5.85
CA SER A 58 -11.41 5.64 5.87
C SER A 58 -11.32 4.43 4.94
N LEU A 59 -11.73 3.26 5.44
CA LEU A 59 -11.75 2.01 4.66
C LEU A 59 -12.68 2.10 3.45
N ILE A 60 -13.69 2.99 3.50
CA ILE A 60 -14.65 3.18 2.41
C ILE A 60 -13.99 3.69 1.13
N ALA A 61 -12.89 4.44 1.24
CA ALA A 61 -12.14 4.92 0.09
C ALA A 61 -11.44 3.80 -0.70
N ILE A 62 -11.19 2.65 -0.06
CA ILE A 62 -10.58 1.46 -0.68
C ILE A 62 -11.62 0.59 -1.40
N VAL A 63 -12.90 0.68 -1.03
CA VAL A 63 -13.96 -0.17 -1.57
C VAL A 63 -14.07 -0.01 -3.08
N PHE A 64 -14.04 1.23 -3.60
CA PHE A 64 -14.16 1.48 -5.03
C PHE A 64 -13.00 0.89 -5.85
N PRO A 65 -11.71 1.19 -5.55
CA PRO A 65 -10.59 0.58 -6.27
C PRO A 65 -10.57 -0.95 -6.16
N MET A 66 -10.97 -1.51 -5.02
CA MET A 66 -11.01 -2.96 -4.85
C MET A 66 -12.17 -3.62 -5.60
N ALA A 67 -13.33 -2.99 -5.70
CA ALA A 67 -14.45 -3.44 -6.51
C ALA A 67 -14.08 -3.43 -8.01
N LEU A 68 -13.35 -2.39 -8.46
CA LEU A 68 -12.82 -2.33 -9.82
C LEU A 68 -11.89 -3.51 -10.12
N LEU A 69 -10.97 -3.82 -9.19
CA LEU A 69 -10.06 -4.96 -9.34
C LEU A 69 -10.79 -6.31 -9.26
N LEU A 70 -11.90 -6.40 -8.51
CA LEU A 70 -12.72 -7.60 -8.46
C LEU A 70 -13.39 -7.86 -9.81
N GLY A 71 -13.93 -6.82 -10.45
CA GLY A 71 -14.54 -6.93 -11.77
C GLY A 71 -13.58 -7.52 -12.81
N THR A 72 -12.30 -7.15 -12.76
CA THR A 72 -11.28 -7.71 -13.66
C THR A 72 -10.78 -9.09 -13.24
N ALA A 73 -10.81 -9.41 -11.94
CA ALA A 73 -10.54 -10.77 -11.45
C ALA A 73 -11.55 -11.77 -12.04
N LEU A 74 -12.83 -11.38 -12.10
CA LEU A 74 -13.91 -12.20 -12.64
C LEU A 74 -13.92 -12.27 -14.18
N TRP A 75 -13.19 -11.38 -14.86
CA TRP A 75 -13.19 -11.34 -16.33
C TRP A 75 -12.30 -12.46 -16.93
N PRO A 76 -12.85 -13.31 -17.83
CA PRO A 76 -12.08 -14.39 -18.46
C PRO A 76 -11.12 -13.85 -19.53
N GLY A 77 -9.92 -14.44 -19.62
CA GLY A 77 -9.01 -14.25 -20.76
C GLY A 77 -7.98 -13.11 -20.67
N VAL A 78 -8.00 -12.27 -19.63
CA VAL A 78 -7.07 -11.12 -19.52
C VAL A 78 -6.19 -11.21 -18.27
N TYR A 79 -5.10 -11.98 -18.35
CA TYR A 79 -4.16 -12.12 -17.22
C TYR A 79 -3.32 -10.87 -17.01
N SER A 80 -2.66 -10.38 -18.08
CA SER A 80 -1.80 -9.20 -18.02
C SER A 80 -2.56 -7.97 -17.55
N GLY A 81 -3.77 -7.75 -18.07
CA GLY A 81 -4.63 -6.64 -17.67
C GLY A 81 -4.96 -6.66 -16.18
N PHE A 82 -5.24 -7.82 -15.58
CA PHE A 82 -5.45 -7.93 -14.14
C PHE A 82 -4.21 -7.52 -13.34
N PHE A 83 -3.01 -7.95 -13.73
CA PHE A 83 -1.78 -7.59 -13.03
C PHE A 83 -1.45 -6.10 -13.16
N PHE A 84 -1.51 -5.53 -14.37
CA PHE A 84 -1.23 -4.10 -14.57
C PHE A 84 -2.26 -3.22 -13.86
N LEU A 85 -3.54 -3.57 -13.94
CA LEU A 85 -4.59 -2.86 -13.20
C LEU A 85 -4.40 -3.02 -11.69
N GLY A 86 -4.03 -4.22 -11.22
CA GLY A 86 -3.72 -4.48 -9.81
C GLY A 86 -2.58 -3.62 -9.28
N LEU A 87 -1.50 -3.48 -10.05
CA LEU A 87 -0.40 -2.57 -9.71
C LEU A 87 -0.87 -1.12 -9.68
N GLY A 88 -1.62 -0.68 -10.68
CA GLY A 88 -2.14 0.69 -10.74
C GLY A 88 -3.09 1.01 -9.58
N VAL A 89 -4.03 0.11 -9.28
CA VAL A 89 -4.96 0.23 -8.15
C VAL A 89 -4.19 0.24 -6.83
N PHE A 90 -3.19 -0.63 -6.68
CA PHE A 90 -2.36 -0.68 -5.49
C PHE A 90 -1.59 0.64 -5.26
N SER A 91 -0.95 1.16 -6.32
CA SER A 91 -0.26 2.46 -6.29
C SER A 91 -1.20 3.63 -6.00
N TRP A 92 -2.42 3.60 -6.55
CA TRP A 92 -3.45 4.60 -6.24
C TRP A 92 -3.84 4.54 -4.76
N ILE A 93 -4.19 3.36 -4.22
CA ILE A 93 -4.57 3.24 -2.82
C ILE A 93 -3.44 3.74 -1.91
N ARG A 94 -2.19 3.40 -2.22
CA ARG A 94 -1.06 3.76 -1.39
C ARG A 94 -0.70 5.25 -1.48
N SER A 95 -0.40 5.75 -2.67
CA SER A 95 0.08 7.13 -2.86
C SER A 95 -1.04 8.16 -2.95
N GLY A 96 -2.18 7.80 -3.54
CA GLY A 96 -3.31 8.70 -3.72
C GLY A 96 -4.19 8.81 -2.47
N ILE A 97 -4.45 7.68 -1.78
CA ILE A 97 -5.36 7.65 -0.63
C ILE A 97 -4.59 7.70 0.69
N CYS A 98 -3.67 6.74 0.91
CA CYS A 98 -3.05 6.53 2.23
C CYS A 98 -1.94 7.54 2.55
N PHE A 99 -1.10 7.93 1.58
CA PHE A 99 0.12 8.73 1.81
C PHE A 99 0.24 9.93 0.86
N SER A 100 -0.83 10.71 0.71
CA SER A 100 -0.89 11.86 -0.21
C SER A 100 -0.05 13.09 0.19
N GLY A 101 0.60 13.07 1.36
CA GLY A 101 1.29 14.23 1.93
C GLY A 101 2.64 14.59 1.28
N THR A 102 3.26 13.69 0.51
CA THR A 102 4.56 13.94 -0.15
C THR A 102 4.57 13.43 -1.60
N PRO A 103 3.87 14.11 -2.54
CA PRO A 103 3.58 13.56 -3.87
C PRO A 103 4.84 13.22 -4.68
N VAL A 104 5.92 14.01 -4.59
CA VAL A 104 7.16 13.75 -5.33
C VAL A 104 7.89 12.51 -4.80
N ARG A 105 8.00 12.36 -3.47
CA ARG A 105 8.63 11.18 -2.85
C ARG A 105 7.78 9.93 -3.05
N ALA A 106 6.46 10.08 -2.99
CA ALA A 106 5.51 9.01 -3.28
C ALA A 106 5.67 8.52 -4.72
N VAL A 107 5.68 9.41 -5.72
CA VAL A 107 5.89 9.03 -7.13
C VAL A 107 7.24 8.33 -7.34
N ALA A 108 8.33 8.84 -6.77
CA ALA A 108 9.64 8.19 -6.88
C ALA A 108 9.64 6.78 -6.24
N ALA A 109 9.04 6.63 -5.06
CA ALA A 109 8.92 5.35 -4.37
C ALA A 109 8.02 4.37 -5.12
N GLU A 110 6.92 4.83 -5.71
CA GLU A 110 6.04 4.04 -6.57
C GLU A 110 6.80 3.52 -7.79
N ILE A 111 7.54 4.37 -8.50
CA ILE A 111 8.33 3.95 -9.66
C ILE A 111 9.31 2.85 -9.25
N ILE A 112 10.07 3.05 -8.17
CA ILE A 112 11.06 2.06 -7.70
C ILE A 112 10.37 0.75 -7.30
N THR A 113 9.28 0.82 -6.55
CA THR A 113 8.65 -0.38 -5.98
C THR A 113 7.74 -1.12 -6.95
N VAL A 114 7.05 -0.42 -7.84
CA VAL A 114 6.23 -1.00 -8.91
C VAL A 114 7.12 -1.55 -10.00
N ALA A 115 8.09 -0.78 -10.51
CA ALA A 115 9.00 -1.27 -11.54
C ALA A 115 9.91 -2.38 -11.00
N GLY A 116 10.43 -2.23 -9.78
CA GLY A 116 11.23 -3.26 -9.12
C GLY A 116 10.43 -4.53 -8.84
N GLY A 117 9.22 -4.40 -8.29
CA GLY A 117 8.36 -5.55 -7.99
C GLY A 117 7.89 -6.27 -9.25
N ALA A 118 7.36 -5.54 -10.24
CA ALA A 118 6.90 -6.13 -11.50
C ALA A 118 8.07 -6.70 -12.31
N GLY A 119 9.21 -5.99 -12.35
CA GLY A 119 10.42 -6.43 -13.04
C GLY A 119 10.99 -7.72 -12.44
N LEU A 120 11.02 -7.85 -11.11
CA LEU A 120 11.45 -9.09 -10.45
C LEU A 120 10.52 -10.25 -10.77
N VAL A 121 9.20 -10.06 -10.68
CA VAL A 121 8.24 -11.12 -11.02
C VAL A 121 8.36 -11.52 -12.49
N ALA A 122 8.55 -10.56 -13.40
CA ALA A 122 8.75 -10.84 -14.82
C ALA A 122 10.05 -11.60 -15.07
N LEU A 123 11.16 -11.23 -14.41
CA LEU A 123 12.46 -11.89 -14.55
C LEU A 123 12.44 -13.34 -14.03
N LEU A 124 11.69 -13.60 -12.96
CA LEU A 124 11.51 -14.95 -12.43
C LEU A 124 10.71 -15.86 -13.37
N GLY A 125 9.91 -15.31 -14.29
CA GLY A 125 9.11 -16.05 -15.26
C GLY A 125 8.32 -17.21 -14.64
N PRO A 126 7.42 -16.95 -13.67
CA PRO A 126 6.89 -17.99 -12.81
C PRO A 126 6.04 -19.01 -13.57
N GLY A 127 6.64 -20.16 -13.88
CA GLY A 127 6.01 -21.32 -14.50
C GLY A 127 5.55 -22.39 -13.50
N SER A 128 5.84 -22.20 -12.22
CA SER A 128 5.56 -23.18 -11.16
C SER A 128 4.98 -22.52 -9.91
N THR A 129 4.28 -23.29 -9.08
CA THR A 129 3.74 -22.85 -7.78
C THR A 129 4.82 -22.20 -6.91
N VAL A 130 6.02 -22.80 -6.88
CA VAL A 130 7.15 -22.31 -6.08
C VAL A 130 7.64 -20.95 -6.59
N THR A 131 7.79 -20.79 -7.91
CA THR A 131 8.24 -19.52 -8.49
C THR A 131 7.22 -18.40 -8.28
N TRP A 132 5.92 -18.71 -8.27
CA TRP A 132 4.89 -17.75 -7.88
C TRP A 132 4.96 -17.34 -6.42
N SER A 133 5.14 -18.28 -5.49
CA SER A 133 5.33 -17.97 -4.06
C SER A 133 6.53 -17.07 -3.83
N ILE A 134 7.66 -17.36 -4.49
CA ILE A 134 8.87 -16.52 -4.43
C ILE A 134 8.59 -15.13 -5.01
N GLY A 135 7.89 -15.05 -6.15
CA GLY A 135 7.52 -13.78 -6.77
C GLY A 135 6.65 -12.91 -5.86
N ILE A 136 5.66 -13.49 -5.19
CA ILE A 136 4.80 -12.79 -4.21
C ILE A 136 5.64 -12.26 -3.05
N TRP A 137 6.52 -13.11 -2.49
CA TRP A 137 7.39 -12.70 -1.39
C TRP A 137 8.31 -11.54 -1.77
N LEU A 138 8.99 -11.64 -2.92
CA LEU A 138 9.87 -10.60 -3.43
C LEU A 138 9.12 -9.30 -3.73
N PHE A 139 7.90 -9.40 -4.27
CA PHE A 139 7.04 -8.24 -4.46
C PHE A 139 6.81 -7.50 -3.15
N PHE A 140 6.37 -8.19 -2.09
CA PHE A 140 6.16 -7.56 -0.78
C PHE A 140 7.46 -7.04 -0.14
N LEU A 141 8.59 -7.71 -0.37
CA LEU A 141 9.89 -7.27 0.10
C LEU A 141 10.28 -5.93 -0.54
N VAL A 142 10.07 -5.79 -1.85
CA VAL A 142 10.23 -4.52 -2.55
C VAL A 142 9.22 -3.49 -2.05
N GLN A 143 7.96 -3.86 -1.82
CA GLN A 143 6.97 -2.93 -1.28
C GLN A 143 7.32 -2.40 0.11
N ALA A 144 8.03 -3.18 0.94
CA ALA A 144 8.50 -2.73 2.25
C ALA A 144 9.50 -1.56 2.14
N LEU A 145 10.24 -1.44 1.02
CA LEU A 145 11.17 -0.33 0.77
C LEU A 145 10.46 1.02 0.64
N TYR A 146 9.19 1.04 0.23
CA TYR A 146 8.41 2.27 0.14
C TYR A 146 8.39 3.05 1.45
N PHE A 147 8.24 2.35 2.58
CA PHE A 147 8.20 2.99 3.90
C PHE A 147 9.54 3.58 4.35
N PHE A 148 10.65 3.20 3.71
CA PHE A 148 11.94 3.88 3.90
C PHE A 148 12.01 5.18 3.09
N ILE A 149 11.42 5.20 1.89
CA ILE A 149 11.44 6.37 1.00
C ILE A 149 10.38 7.40 1.40
N VAL A 150 9.20 6.95 1.83
CA VAL A 150 8.07 7.77 2.29
C VAL A 150 7.80 7.42 3.75
N PRO A 151 8.38 8.18 4.71
CA PRO A 151 8.06 8.03 6.12
C PRO A 151 6.57 8.30 6.30
N ALA A 152 5.84 7.35 6.89
CA ALA A 152 4.48 7.59 7.31
C ALA A 152 4.49 8.73 8.33
N THR A 153 3.96 9.89 7.94
CA THR A 153 3.75 11.02 8.87
C THR A 153 2.77 10.54 9.92
N ASP A 154 3.17 10.61 11.20
CA ASP A 154 2.26 10.26 12.28
C ASP A 154 1.12 11.30 12.28
N PRO A 155 -0.17 10.91 12.32
CA PRO A 155 -1.26 11.86 12.43
C PRO A 155 -1.08 12.81 13.63
N SER A 156 -0.40 12.34 14.68
CA SER A 156 -0.05 13.15 15.85
C SER A 156 0.97 14.26 15.56
N ASP A 157 1.87 14.09 14.60
CA ASP A 157 2.81 15.14 14.17
C ASP A 157 2.08 16.25 13.40
N THR A 158 1.07 15.89 12.60
CA THR A 158 0.35 16.86 11.77
C THR A 158 -0.56 17.75 12.62
N VAL A 159 -1.24 17.16 13.61
CA VAL A 159 -2.06 17.92 14.58
C VAL A 159 -1.17 18.77 15.49
N ARG A 160 -0.05 18.25 15.99
CA ARG A 160 0.90 19.07 16.78
C ARG A 160 1.44 20.26 16.00
N THR A 161 1.77 20.10 14.73
CA THR A 161 2.36 21.20 13.93
C THR A 161 1.35 22.31 13.63
N VAL A 162 0.07 21.96 13.41
CA VAL A 162 -1.00 22.94 13.15
C VAL A 162 -1.44 23.63 14.44
N GLU A 163 -1.51 22.92 15.56
CA GLU A 163 -1.83 23.49 16.87
C GLU A 163 -0.70 24.41 17.37
N ASP A 164 0.58 24.01 17.24
CA ASP A 164 1.71 24.80 17.73
C ASP A 164 1.91 26.10 16.93
N SER A 165 1.66 26.12 15.62
CA SER A 165 1.99 27.30 14.80
C SER A 165 1.11 28.51 15.15
N PHE A 166 -0.17 28.27 15.44
CA PHE A 166 -1.13 29.33 15.79
C PHE A 166 -1.00 29.77 17.25
N GLU A 167 -0.84 28.81 18.17
CA GLU A 167 -0.54 29.07 19.59
C GLU A 167 0.78 29.84 19.78
N LEU A 168 1.81 29.49 19.01
CA LEU A 168 3.12 30.15 19.06
C LEU A 168 3.03 31.58 18.51
N ALA A 169 2.29 31.80 17.40
CA ALA A 169 2.02 33.14 16.90
C ALA A 169 1.22 33.99 17.91
N HIS A 170 0.25 33.41 18.61
CA HIS A 170 -0.53 34.12 19.64
C HIS A 170 0.33 34.50 20.85
N ARG A 171 1.20 33.60 21.33
CA ARG A 171 2.12 33.90 22.44
C ARG A 171 3.16 34.95 22.05
N GLU A 172 3.70 34.88 20.84
CA GLU A 172 4.63 35.91 20.33
C GLU A 172 3.95 37.28 20.26
N ALA A 173 2.69 37.32 19.78
CA ALA A 173 1.89 38.55 19.72
C ALA A 173 1.57 39.11 21.12
N GLN A 174 1.21 38.26 22.09
CA GLN A 174 1.00 38.68 23.47
C GLN A 174 2.29 39.23 24.09
N ARG A 175 3.43 38.59 23.82
CA ARG A 175 4.73 39.03 24.32
C ARG A 175 5.11 40.43 23.81
N VAL A 176 4.88 40.71 22.52
CA VAL A 176 5.11 42.05 21.93
C VAL A 176 4.18 43.10 22.53
N LEU A 177 2.93 42.75 22.84
CA LEU A 177 1.98 43.66 23.49
C LEU A 177 2.37 43.96 24.94
N ASP A 178 2.79 42.96 25.69
CA ASP A 178 3.21 43.11 27.08
C ASP A 178 4.53 43.88 27.21
N GLU A 179 5.49 43.64 26.30
CA GLU A 179 6.75 44.41 26.25
C GLU A 179 6.52 45.86 25.79
N GLY A 180 5.54 46.11 24.89
CA GLY A 180 5.18 47.44 24.42
C GLY A 180 4.38 48.29 25.43
N MET A 181 3.73 47.67 26.42
CA MET A 181 3.00 48.38 27.50
C MET A 181 3.87 48.66 28.74
N ALA A 182 5.10 48.15 28.79
CA ALA A 182 6.02 48.31 29.91
C ALA A 182 7.12 49.38 29.71
N GLY A 183 7.11 50.09 28.57
CA GLY A 183 8.00 51.22 28.26
C GLY A 183 7.24 52.54 28.18
#